data_AF-A0A2H9U6G0-F1
#
_entry.id   AF-A0A2H9U6G0-F1
#
_cell.length_a   1.000
_cell.length_b   1.000
_cell.length_c   1.000
_cell.angle_alpha   90.00
_cell.angle_beta   90.00
_cell.angle_gamma   90.00
#
_symmetry.space_group_name_H-M   'P 1'
#
loop_
_entity.id
_entity.type
_entity.pdbx_description
1 polymer ?
#
loop_
_entity_poly.entity_id
_entity_poly.type
_entity_poly.pdbx_seq_one_letter_code
_entity_poly.pdbx_strand_id
1 'polypeptide(L)'
;AQGLEEYQSLASTQALAQETVRLRDNAFGQGLSTSLDVVDARTQLAGVKTQRAAAAYQYVVSLARLLALSGQIERFKQYQQGQVVEFGS
;
A
#
# COMPACT_ATOMS: atom_id res chain seq x y z
N ALA A 1 12.64 8.47 6.01
CA ALA A 1 12.27 7.48 7.05
C ALA A 1 11.94 6.18 6.35
N GLN A 2 12.56 5.07 6.75
CA GLN A 2 12.52 3.78 6.02
C GLN A 2 11.11 3.32 5.62
N GLY A 3 10.10 3.48 6.48
CA GLY A 3 8.71 3.09 6.15
C GLY A 3 8.03 3.93 5.07
N LEU A 4 8.40 5.21 4.90
CA LEU A 4 7.84 6.06 3.85
C LEU A 4 8.40 5.70 2.48
N GLU A 5 9.70 5.44 2.43
CA GLU A 5 10.39 5.01 1.20
C GLU A 5 9.83 3.66 0.72
N GLU A 6 9.66 2.70 1.63
CA GLU A 6 9.04 1.41 1.33
C GLU A 6 7.57 1.55 0.90
N TYR A 7 6.80 2.42 1.57
CA TYR A 7 5.43 2.71 1.14
C TYR A 7 5.39 3.27 -0.29
N GLN A 8 6.31 4.17 -0.64
CA GLN A 8 6.39 4.74 -1.98
C GLN A 8 6.84 3.71 -3.03
N SER A 9 7.85 2.89 -2.71
CA SER A 9 8.36 1.85 -3.63
C SER A 9 7.28 0.83 -3.99
N LEU A 10 6.43 0.45 -3.03
CA LEU A 10 5.32 -0.49 -3.25
C LEU A 10 4.20 0.07 -4.15
N ALA A 11 4.25 1.34 -4.56
CA ALA A 11 3.21 1.94 -5.40
C ALA A 11 3.25 1.37 -6.82
N SER A 12 4.46 1.30 -7.38
CA SER A 12 4.68 0.72 -8.70
C SER A 12 4.41 -0.79 -8.69
N THR A 13 4.80 -1.49 -7.62
CA THR A 13 4.49 -2.92 -7.43
C THR A 13 2.98 -3.16 -7.37
N GLN A 14 2.23 -2.32 -6.66
CA GLN A 14 0.77 -2.43 -6.59
C GLN A 14 0.13 -2.20 -7.97
N ALA A 15 0.58 -1.17 -8.70
CA ALA A 15 0.09 -0.88 -10.05
C ALA A 15 0.35 -2.06 -11.01
N LEU A 16 1.54 -2.65 -10.95
CA LEU A 16 1.89 -3.83 -11.75
C LEU A 16 1.03 -5.06 -11.41
N ALA A 17 0.80 -5.33 -10.12
CA ALA A 17 -0.05 -6.42 -9.68
C ALA A 17 -1.51 -6.21 -10.13
N GLN A 18 -1.99 -4.96 -10.13
CA GLN A 18 -3.31 -4.59 -10.62
C GLN A 18 -3.45 -4.88 -12.13
N GLU A 19 -2.45 -4.51 -12.93
CA GLU A 19 -2.43 -4.80 -14.37
C GLU A 19 -2.33 -6.30 -14.63
N THR A 20 -1.55 -7.03 -13.82
CA THR A 20 -1.49 -8.50 -13.91
C THR A 20 -2.86 -9.13 -13.71
N VAL A 21 -3.64 -8.69 -12.72
CA VAL A 21 -5.02 -9.17 -12.51
C VAL A 21 -5.88 -8.92 -13.75
N ARG A 22 -5.84 -7.69 -14.30
CA ARG A 22 -6.59 -7.34 -15.50
C ARG A 22 -6.23 -8.23 -16.69
N LEU A 23 -4.94 -8.48 -16.92
CA LEU A 23 -4.49 -9.34 -18.01
C LEU A 23 -4.95 -10.79 -17.83
N ARG A 24 -4.92 -11.32 -16.59
CA ARG A 24 -5.39 -12.68 -16.29
C ARG A 24 -6.89 -12.82 -16.43
N ASP A 25 -7.67 -11.85 -15.97
CA ASP A 25 -9.13 -11.83 -16.16
C ASP A 25 -9.49 -11.83 -17.65
N ASN A 26 -8.81 -11.01 -18.47
CA ASN A 26 -9.02 -10.97 -19.92
C ASN A 26 -8.62 -12.28 -20.62
N ALA A 27 -7.51 -12.89 -20.23
CA ALA A 27 -7.04 -14.14 -20.80
C ALA A 27 -7.98 -15.30 -20.44
N PHE A 28 -8.45 -15.36 -19.19
CA PHE A 28 -9.45 -16.34 -18.77
C PHE A 28 -10.76 -16.19 -19.56
N GLY A 29 -11.26 -14.95 -19.73
CA GLY A 29 -12.46 -14.68 -20.53
C GLY A 29 -12.36 -15.08 -22.00
N GLN A 30 -11.13 -15.19 -22.54
CA GLN A 30 -10.84 -15.66 -23.90
C GLN A 30 -10.49 -17.15 -23.97
N GLY A 31 -10.51 -17.87 -22.85
CA GLY A 31 -10.10 -19.29 -22.79
C GLY A 31 -8.59 -19.51 -22.93
N LEU A 32 -7.78 -18.47 -22.75
CA LEU A 32 -6.31 -18.48 -22.86
C LEU A 32 -5.59 -18.69 -21.52
N SER A 33 -6.33 -18.69 -20.41
CA SER A 33 -5.81 -18.91 -19.04
C SER A 33 -6.84 -19.69 -18.23
N THR A 34 -6.42 -20.17 -17.06
CA THR A 34 -7.28 -20.85 -16.09
C THR A 34 -7.82 -19.90 -15.04
N SER A 35 -8.86 -20.33 -14.31
CA SER A 35 -9.36 -19.60 -13.15
C SER A 35 -8.36 -19.56 -11.99
N LEU A 36 -7.44 -20.52 -11.92
CA LEU A 36 -6.36 -20.54 -10.92
C LEU A 36 -5.39 -19.37 -11.15
N ASP A 37 -5.04 -19.08 -12.41
CA ASP A 37 -4.15 -17.94 -12.74
C ASP A 37 -4.74 -16.60 -12.27
N VAL A 38 -6.08 -16.45 -12.35
CA VAL A 38 -6.80 -15.27 -11.87
C VAL A 38 -6.75 -15.18 -10.34
N VAL A 39 -7.01 -16.30 -9.65
CA VAL A 39 -6.98 -16.38 -8.18
C VAL A 39 -5.58 -16.06 -7.66
N ASP A 40 -4.54 -16.59 -8.30
CA ASP A 40 -3.14 -16.35 -7.93
C ASP A 40 -2.77 -14.87 -8.12
N ALA A 41 -3.14 -14.27 -9.26
CA ALA A 41 -2.91 -12.84 -9.50
C ALA A 41 -3.60 -11.95 -8.44
N ARG A 42 -4.84 -12.29 -8.07
CA ARG A 42 -5.58 -11.56 -7.02
C ARG A 42 -4.94 -11.75 -5.64
N THR A 43 -4.44 -12.94 -5.34
CA THR A 43 -3.71 -13.25 -4.10
C THR A 43 -2.42 -12.44 -4.01
N GLN A 44 -1.67 -12.33 -5.11
CA GLN A 44 -0.47 -11.49 -5.18
C GLN A 44 -0.81 -10.00 -4.96
N LEU A 45 -1.86 -9.49 -5.62
CA LEU A 45 -2.32 -8.12 -5.41
C LEU A 45 -2.72 -7.85 -3.95
N ALA A 46 -3.41 -8.79 -3.31
CA ALA A 46 -3.76 -8.69 -1.89
C ALA A 46 -2.51 -8.66 -0.99
N GLY A 47 -1.49 -9.48 -1.32
CA GLY A 47 -0.19 -9.46 -0.64
C GLY A 47 0.50 -8.10 -0.72
N VAL A 48 0.58 -7.52 -1.92
CA VAL A 48 1.20 -6.18 -2.13
C VAL A 48 0.44 -5.09 -1.37
N LYS A 49 -0.89 -5.11 -1.39
CA LYS A 49 -1.71 -4.16 -0.61
C LYS A 49 -1.45 -4.29 0.89
N THR A 50 -1.29 -5.52 1.38
CA THR A 50 -0.98 -5.81 2.79
C THR A 50 0.40 -5.26 3.17
N GLN A 51 1.41 -5.51 2.34
CA GLN A 51 2.77 -4.97 2.54
C GLN A 51 2.77 -3.43 2.57
N ARG A 52 2.02 -2.81 1.66
CA ARG A 52 1.91 -1.34 1.59
C ARG A 52 1.25 -0.77 2.84
N ALA A 53 0.18 -1.41 3.34
CA ALA A 53 -0.45 -1.01 4.60
C ALA A 53 0.51 -1.16 5.79
N ALA A 54 1.30 -2.23 5.85
CA ALA A 54 2.31 -2.44 6.88
C ALA A 54 3.40 -1.36 6.85
N ALA A 55 3.87 -0.97 5.65
CA ALA A 55 4.86 0.10 5.48
C ALA A 55 4.32 1.46 5.95
N ALA A 56 3.06 1.78 5.61
CA ALA A 56 2.39 2.99 6.09
C ALA A 56 2.28 3.02 7.62
N TYR A 57 1.87 1.90 8.22
CA TYR A 57 1.79 1.78 9.68
C TYR A 57 3.17 1.98 10.34
N GLN A 58 4.21 1.34 9.80
CA GLN A 58 5.58 1.52 10.31
C GLN A 58 6.04 2.97 10.22
N TYR A 59 5.75 3.66 9.12
CA TYR A 59 6.04 5.09 8.97
C TYR A 59 5.38 5.93 10.07
N VAL A 60 4.08 5.74 10.32
CA VAL A 60 3.34 6.46 11.35
C VAL A 60 3.93 6.20 12.75
N VAL A 61 4.25 4.94 13.06
CA VAL A 61 4.88 4.57 14.34
C VAL A 61 6.25 5.21 14.50
N SER A 62 7.08 5.19 13.46
CA SER A 62 8.39 5.85 13.48
C SER A 62 8.27 7.36 13.70
N LEU A 63 7.31 8.02 13.04
CA LEU A 63 7.06 9.45 13.21
C LEU A 63 6.60 9.76 14.65
N ALA A 64 5.66 8.99 15.19
CA ALA A 64 5.18 9.17 16.56
C ALA A 64 6.32 9.05 17.58
N ARG A 65 7.22 8.06 17.40
CA ARG A 65 8.41 7.89 18.25
C ARG A 65 9.36 9.08 18.17
N LEU A 66 9.63 9.60 16.97
CA LEU A 66 10.48 10.78 16.79
C LEU A 66 9.90 12.03 17.47
N LEU A 67 8.58 12.23 17.39
CA LEU A 67 7.92 13.35 18.06
C LEU A 67 7.90 13.20 19.59
N ALA A 68 7.71 11.99 20.10
CA ALA A 68 7.81 11.73 21.54
C ALA A 68 9.21 12.05 22.08
N LEU A 69 10.26 11.56 21.41
CA LEU A 69 11.65 11.79 21.82
C LEU A 69 12.09 13.25 21.69
N SER A 70 11.51 14.00 20.76
CA SER A 70 11.80 15.43 20.57
C SER A 70 10.96 16.36 21.45
N GLY A 71 10.12 15.81 22.35
CA GLY A 71 9.22 16.60 23.20
C GLY A 71 8.09 17.28 22.45
N GLN A 72 7.84 16.90 21.20
CA GLN A 72 6.88 17.52 20.28
C GLN A 72 5.66 16.63 20.03
N ILE A 73 5.33 15.73 20.95
CA ILE A 73 4.23 14.76 20.77
C ILE A 73 2.89 15.43 20.48
N GLU A 74 2.65 16.64 21.00
CA GLU A 74 1.43 17.42 20.71
C GLU A 74 1.31 17.84 19.23
N ARG A 75 2.42 17.92 18.48
CA ARG A 75 2.43 18.19 17.03
C ARG A 75 1.97 16.99 16.20
N PHE A 76 1.94 15.78 16.77
CA PHE A 76 1.46 14.59 16.06
C PHE A 76 -0.01 14.72 15.63
N LYS A 77 -0.84 15.40 16.44
CA LYS A 77 -2.25 15.67 16.14
C LYS A 77 -2.45 16.46 14.84
N GLN A 78 -1.49 17.31 14.46
CA GLN A 78 -1.54 18.12 13.23
C GLN A 78 -1.28 17.26 11.98
N TYR A 79 -0.36 16.30 12.04
CA TYR A 79 -0.12 15.36 10.95
C TYR A 79 -1.28 14.39 10.73
N GLN A 80 -1.99 14.03 11.82
CA GLN A 80 -3.19 13.21 11.76
C GLN A 80 -4.34 13.90 11.00
N GLN A 81 -4.41 15.24 11.05
CA GLN A 81 -5.41 16.04 10.33
C GLN A 81 -5.00 16.34 8.87
N GLY A 82 -3.70 16.49 8.59
CA GLY A 82 -3.20 16.74 7.24
C GLY A 82 -3.36 15.56 6.28
N GLN A 83 -3.23 14.31 6.76
CA GLN A 83 -3.39 13.12 5.90
C GLN A 83 -4.86 12.82 5.53
N VAL A 84 -5.85 13.26 6.32
CA VAL A 84 -7.28 13.00 6.02
C VAL A 84 -7.74 13.75 4.76
N VAL A 85 -7.06 14.82 4.36
CA VAL A 85 -7.49 15.67 3.23
C VAL A 85 -7.02 15.12 1.87
N GLU A 86 -5.99 14.28 1.81
CA GLU A 86 -5.48 13.73 0.53
C GLU A 86 -6.02 12.34 0.15
N PHE A 87 -6.69 11.61 1.05
CA PHE A 87 -7.35 10.33 0.72
C PHE A 87 -8.81 10.48 0.29
N GLY A 88 -9.29 11.72 0.14
CA GLY A 88 -10.70 12.07 -0.11
C GLY A 88 -10.97 12.73 -1.47
N SER A 89 -10.11 12.57 -2.47
CA SER A 89 -10.31 13.06 -3.84
C SER A 89 -9.77 12.09 -4.88
#